data_AF-A0A955U697-F1
#
_entry.id   AF-A0A955U697-F1
#
_cell.length_a   1.000
_cell.length_b   1.000
_cell.length_c   1.000
_cell.angle_alpha   90.00
_cell.angle_beta   90.00
_cell.angle_gamma   90.00
#
_symmetry.space_group_name_H-M   'P 1'
#
loop_
_entity.id
_entity.type
_entity.pdbx_description
1 polymer ?
#
loop_
_entity_poly.entity_id
_entity_poly.type
_entity_poly.pdbx_seq_one_letter_code
_entity_poly.pdbx_strand_id
1 'polypeptide(L)'
;MIWMFGAMALAEDLPVRPVGVLRELDHPSYVDEAGTVLPWVDVKALAAPTDALGQVRARRAGRTALKVGFAAATALEAWGTWELARRDSLVAIPLGIQTGFTGLCEVLLWTRIPEDRRRDRAIVLDAANARL
;
A
#
# COMPACT_ATOMS: atom_id res chain seq x y z
N MET A 1 11.78 -46.46 14.30
CA MET A 1 11.45 -45.35 13.37
C MET A 1 10.98 -44.20 14.23
N ILE A 2 11.84 -43.20 14.38
CA ILE A 2 11.80 -42.19 15.45
C ILE A 2 10.86 -41.05 15.05
N TRP A 3 10.05 -40.62 16.03
CA TRP A 3 9.11 -39.51 16.01
C TRP A 3 9.75 -38.20 15.57
N MET A 4 9.13 -37.48 14.64
CA MET A 4 9.50 -36.10 14.31
C MET A 4 8.37 -35.16 14.76
N PHE A 5 8.40 -34.81 16.05
CA PHE A 5 7.80 -33.59 16.58
C PHE A 5 8.87 -32.49 16.55
N GLY A 6 8.51 -31.27 16.13
CA GLY A 6 9.34 -30.07 16.26
C GLY A 6 9.15 -29.13 15.07
N ALA A 7 8.69 -27.89 15.19
CA ALA A 7 8.46 -27.06 16.35
C ALA A 7 7.28 -26.12 16.09
N MET A 8 6.25 -26.17 16.94
CA MET A 8 5.45 -24.97 17.18
C MET A 8 6.38 -23.98 17.87
N ALA A 9 6.73 -22.90 17.17
CA ALA A 9 7.27 -21.74 17.84
C ALA A 9 6.18 -21.26 18.81
N LEU A 10 6.40 -21.48 20.11
CA LEU A 10 5.68 -20.77 21.15
C LEU A 10 5.81 -19.29 20.81
N ALA A 11 4.68 -18.66 20.49
CA ALA A 11 4.55 -17.23 20.67
C ALA A 11 4.74 -17.01 22.18
N GLU A 12 5.97 -16.69 22.58
CA GLU A 12 6.21 -16.10 23.89
C GLU A 12 5.25 -14.91 23.99
N ASP A 13 4.40 -14.94 25.01
CA ASP A 13 3.71 -13.77 25.52
C ASP A 13 4.78 -12.74 25.88
N LEU A 14 5.17 -11.94 24.88
CA LEU A 14 5.98 -10.76 25.08
C LEU A 14 5.24 -9.93 26.14
N PRO A 15 5.94 -9.48 27.21
CA PRO A 15 5.29 -8.66 28.22
C PRO A 15 4.68 -7.47 27.50
N VAL A 16 3.35 -7.42 27.48
CA VAL A 16 2.57 -6.29 26.98
C VAL A 16 2.94 -5.14 27.91
N ARG A 17 3.98 -4.39 27.54
CA ARG A 17 4.25 -3.10 28.19
C ARG A 17 2.97 -2.28 28.03
N PRO A 18 2.45 -1.65 29.08
CA PRO A 18 1.36 -0.70 28.91
C PRO A 18 1.90 0.47 28.09
N VAL A 19 1.64 0.44 26.79
CA VAL A 19 2.02 1.52 25.88
C VAL A 19 0.89 2.53 25.92
N GLY A 20 1.20 3.80 26.20
CA GLY A 20 0.23 4.90 26.08
C GLY A 20 -0.03 5.27 24.62
N VAL A 21 -0.96 6.19 24.36
CA VAL A 21 -1.32 6.62 23.00
C VAL A 21 -0.07 6.95 22.16
N LEU A 22 0.04 6.32 21.00
CA LEU A 22 1.16 6.46 20.07
C LEU A 22 0.98 7.64 19.13
N ARG A 23 2.08 8.32 18.82
CA ARG A 23 2.16 9.40 17.81
C ARG A 23 3.31 9.14 16.84
N GLU A 24 3.13 9.52 15.56
CA GLU A 24 4.20 9.47 14.55
C GLU A 24 5.19 10.61 14.81
N LEU A 25 6.47 10.29 15.03
CA LEU A 25 7.56 11.27 15.14
C LEU A 25 8.12 11.55 13.74
N ASP A 26 8.69 10.51 13.13
CA ASP A 26 9.10 10.47 11.73
C ASP A 26 9.20 9.01 11.31
N HIS A 27 8.50 8.59 10.26
CA HIS A 27 8.46 7.18 9.87
C HIS A 27 9.88 6.68 9.51
N PRO A 28 10.37 5.57 10.11
CA PRO A 28 9.62 4.51 10.78
C PRO A 28 9.55 4.55 12.32
N SER A 29 9.82 5.71 12.93
CA SER A 29 9.87 5.94 14.37
C SER A 29 8.58 6.57 14.92
N TYR A 30 8.10 6.00 16.03
CA TYR A 30 6.90 6.42 16.74
C TYR A 30 7.24 6.69 18.21
N VAL A 31 6.39 7.41 18.92
CA VAL A 31 6.60 7.74 20.33
C VAL A 31 5.33 7.51 21.12
N ASP A 32 5.44 6.95 22.32
CA ASP A 32 4.35 6.82 23.28
C ASP A 32 4.22 8.06 24.19
N GLU A 33 3.23 8.08 25.08
CA GLU A 33 3.03 9.18 26.02
C GLU A 33 4.18 9.34 27.04
N ALA A 34 4.96 8.29 27.28
CA ALA A 34 6.12 8.31 28.16
C ALA A 34 7.39 8.83 27.47
N GLY A 35 7.33 9.14 26.17
CA GLY A 35 8.48 9.57 25.38
C GLY A 35 9.37 8.41 24.90
N THR A 36 8.92 7.16 25.05
CA THR A 36 9.62 5.98 24.55
C THR A 36 9.50 5.92 23.04
N VAL A 37 10.64 5.86 22.34
CA VAL A 37 10.66 5.66 20.89
C VAL A 37 10.41 4.19 20.57
N LEU A 38 9.40 3.94 19.74
CA LEU A 38 9.00 2.62 19.28
C LEU A 38 9.20 2.49 17.76
N PRO A 39 9.78 1.38 17.29
CA PRO A 39 9.89 1.11 15.86
C PRO A 39 8.53 0.73 15.26
N TRP A 40 8.37 0.98 13.96
CA TRP A 40 7.17 0.58 13.21
C TRP A 40 6.78 -0.89 13.32
N VAL A 41 7.74 -1.79 13.55
CA VAL A 41 7.47 -3.22 13.74
C VAL A 41 6.59 -3.46 14.96
N ASP A 42 6.85 -2.73 16.05
CA ASP A 42 6.12 -2.87 17.31
C ASP A 42 4.71 -2.27 17.17
N VAL A 43 4.59 -1.12 16.50
CA VAL A 43 3.28 -0.52 16.16
C VAL A 43 2.42 -1.48 15.34
N LYS A 44 3.01 -2.16 14.35
CA LYS A 44 2.30 -3.19 13.58
C LYS A 44 1.91 -4.40 14.42
N ALA A 45 2.75 -4.81 15.37
CA ALA A 45 2.46 -5.93 16.27
C ALA A 45 1.27 -5.59 17.17
N LEU A 46 1.19 -4.36 17.68
CA LEU A 46 0.04 -3.87 18.45
C LEU A 46 -1.25 -3.82 17.62
N ALA A 47 -1.15 -3.45 16.34
CA ALA A 47 -2.29 -3.48 15.42
C ALA A 47 -2.62 -4.87 14.87
N ALA A 48 -1.77 -5.88 15.06
CA ALA A 48 -1.94 -7.22 14.45
C ALA A 48 -3.24 -7.94 14.83
N PRO A 49 -3.80 -7.81 16.04
CA PRO A 49 -5.10 -8.37 16.42
C PRO A 49 -6.30 -7.63 15.81
N THR A 50 -6.09 -6.66 14.92
CA THR A 50 -7.14 -5.91 14.22
C THR A 50 -7.13 -6.19 12.72
N ASP A 51 -8.23 -5.87 12.05
CA ASP A 51 -8.34 -5.99 10.58
C ASP A 51 -7.57 -4.91 9.82
N ALA A 52 -6.89 -3.97 10.50
CA ALA A 52 -6.20 -2.84 9.88
C ALA A 52 -5.14 -3.29 8.86
N LEU A 53 -4.37 -4.33 9.17
CA LEU A 53 -3.38 -4.88 8.24
C LEU A 53 -4.05 -5.52 7.01
N GLY A 54 -5.20 -6.17 7.20
CA GLY A 54 -6.02 -6.71 6.11
C GLY A 54 -6.56 -5.61 5.21
N GLN A 55 -7.11 -4.55 5.81
CA GLN A 55 -7.62 -3.38 5.11
C GLN A 55 -6.53 -2.69 4.29
N VAL A 56 -5.34 -2.47 4.86
CA VAL A 56 -4.19 -1.89 4.14
C VAL A 56 -3.74 -2.79 2.99
N ARG A 57 -3.69 -4.11 3.16
CA ARG A 57 -3.37 -5.04 2.07
C ARG A 57 -4.38 -4.95 0.94
N ALA A 58 -5.69 -4.97 1.25
CA ALA A 58 -6.74 -4.85 0.24
C ALA A 58 -6.65 -3.52 -0.53
N ARG A 59 -6.44 -2.41 0.18
CA ARG A 59 -6.23 -1.08 -0.44
C ARG A 59 -5.00 -1.03 -1.33
N ARG A 60 -3.89 -1.67 -0.93
CA ARG A 60 -2.68 -1.76 -1.75
C ARG A 60 -2.91 -2.61 -3.00
N ALA A 61 -3.58 -3.75 -2.87
CA ALA A 61 -3.92 -4.60 -4.00
C ALA A 61 -4.78 -3.85 -5.03
N GLY A 62 -5.83 -3.15 -4.58
CA GLY A 62 -6.66 -2.33 -5.47
C GLY A 62 -5.88 -1.23 -6.19
N ARG A 63 -4.97 -0.53 -5.50
CA ARG A 63 -4.12 0.49 -6.13
C ARG A 63 -3.11 -0.09 -7.10
N THR A 64 -2.51 -1.24 -6.79
CA THR A 64 -1.61 -1.94 -7.71
C THR A 64 -2.36 -2.39 -8.96
N ALA A 65 -3.57 -2.95 -8.79
CA ALA A 65 -4.41 -3.35 -9.92
C ALA A 65 -4.73 -2.15 -10.83
N LEU A 66 -5.09 -1.00 -10.25
CA LEU A 66 -5.33 0.22 -11.03
C LEU A 66 -4.07 0.68 -11.78
N LYS A 67 -2.90 0.71 -11.13
CA LYS A 67 -1.64 1.10 -11.79
C LYS A 67 -1.29 0.21 -12.96
N VAL A 68 -1.35 -1.10 -12.75
CA VAL A 68 -1.06 -2.08 -13.81
C VAL A 68 -2.11 -1.99 -14.92
N GLY A 69 -3.39 -1.83 -14.58
CA GLY A 69 -4.47 -1.68 -15.54
C GLY A 69 -4.30 -0.45 -16.42
N PHE A 70 -4.03 0.72 -15.83
CA PHE A 70 -3.78 1.94 -16.60
C PHE A 70 -2.49 1.84 -17.42
N ALA A 71 -1.39 1.31 -16.88
CA ALA A 71 -0.16 1.14 -17.64
C ALA A 71 -0.34 0.22 -18.86
N ALA A 72 -1.05 -0.90 -18.68
CA ALA A 72 -1.36 -1.82 -19.78
C ALA A 72 -2.28 -1.16 -20.82
N ALA A 73 -3.31 -0.43 -20.38
CA ALA A 73 -4.22 0.29 -21.27
C ALA A 73 -3.47 1.36 -22.08
N THR A 74 -2.67 2.20 -21.43
CA THR A 74 -1.84 3.22 -22.10
C THR A 74 -0.94 2.58 -23.16
N ALA A 75 -0.27 1.46 -22.84
CA ALA A 75 0.61 0.77 -23.78
C ALA A 75 -0.13 0.22 -25.01
N LEU A 76 -1.30 -0.41 -24.79
CA LEU A 76 -2.14 -0.93 -25.87
C LEU A 76 -2.72 0.18 -26.74
N GLU A 77 -3.20 1.26 -26.13
CA GLU A 77 -3.76 2.42 -26.83
C GLU A 77 -2.67 3.17 -27.62
N ALA A 78 -1.47 3.32 -27.06
CA ALA A 78 -0.33 3.91 -27.75
C ALA A 78 0.10 3.07 -28.96
N TRP A 79 0.16 1.75 -28.82
CA TRP A 79 0.43 0.85 -29.93
C TRP A 79 -0.65 0.95 -31.03
N GLY A 80 -1.93 0.91 -30.64
CA GLY A 80 -3.05 1.05 -31.59
C GLY A 80 -3.03 2.40 -32.31
N THR A 81 -2.73 3.48 -31.60
CA THR A 81 -2.58 4.83 -32.16
C THR A 81 -1.44 4.87 -33.18
N TRP A 82 -0.30 4.31 -32.82
CA TRP A 82 0.87 4.25 -33.71
C TRP A 82 0.57 3.47 -35.00
N GLU A 83 -0.07 2.31 -34.89
CA GLU A 83 -0.40 1.49 -36.05
C GLU A 83 -1.43 2.16 -36.97
N LEU A 84 -2.42 2.87 -36.41
CA LEU A 84 -3.38 3.67 -37.19
C LEU A 84 -2.73 4.88 -37.85
N ALA A 85 -1.84 5.57 -37.14
CA ALA A 85 -1.08 6.70 -37.68
C ALA A 85 -0.17 6.26 -38.83
N ARG A 86 0.48 5.09 -38.71
CA ARG A 86 1.31 4.50 -39.77
C ARG A 86 0.52 4.20 -41.05
N ARG A 87 -0.80 4.05 -40.96
CA ARG A 87 -1.71 3.79 -42.08
C ARG A 87 -2.46 5.04 -42.55
N ASP A 88 -2.05 6.23 -42.11
CA ASP A 88 -2.71 7.52 -42.40
C ASP A 88 -4.21 7.55 -42.05
N SER A 89 -4.62 6.78 -41.05
CA SER A 89 -6.02 6.77 -40.61
C SER A 89 -6.33 8.01 -39.79
N LEU A 90 -7.39 8.74 -40.16
CA LEU A 90 -7.90 9.88 -39.39
C LEU A 90 -8.37 9.47 -37.98
N VAL A 91 -8.67 8.18 -37.75
CA VAL A 91 -9.05 7.63 -36.44
C VAL A 91 -7.87 7.64 -35.45
N ALA A 92 -6.63 7.75 -35.94
CA ALA A 92 -5.46 7.87 -35.07
C ALA A 92 -5.50 9.12 -34.18
N ILE A 93 -6.13 10.21 -34.64
CA ILE A 93 -6.22 11.47 -33.89
C ILE A 93 -7.08 11.31 -32.61
N PRO A 94 -8.36 10.90 -32.69
CA PRO A 94 -9.18 10.70 -31.49
C PRO A 94 -8.61 9.61 -30.57
N LEU A 95 -8.02 8.53 -31.12
CA LEU A 95 -7.39 7.48 -30.30
C LEU A 95 -6.13 8.00 -29.57
N GLY A 96 -5.33 8.86 -30.21
CA GLY A 96 -4.17 9.49 -29.58
C GLY A 96 -4.56 10.43 -28.43
N ILE A 97 -5.66 11.16 -28.58
CA ILE A 97 -6.21 11.99 -27.50
C ILE A 97 -6.64 11.11 -26.31
N GLN A 98 -7.38 10.03 -26.58
CA GLN A 98 -7.78 9.07 -25.55
C GLN A 98 -6.55 8.47 -24.84
N THR A 99 -5.56 8.03 -25.61
CA THR A 99 -4.29 7.49 -25.08
C THR A 99 -3.62 8.50 -24.14
N GLY A 100 -3.61 9.78 -24.50
CA GLY A 100 -3.08 10.85 -23.65
C GLY A 100 -3.81 10.98 -22.31
N PHE A 101 -5.14 10.87 -22.30
CA PHE A 101 -5.92 10.88 -21.05
C PHE A 101 -5.70 9.62 -20.21
N THR A 102 -5.58 8.46 -20.83
CA THR A 102 -5.27 7.19 -20.15
C THR A 102 -3.89 7.27 -19.50
N GLY A 103 -2.88 7.74 -20.22
CA GLY A 103 -1.53 7.98 -19.70
C GLY A 103 -1.49 9.03 -18.59
N LEU A 104 -2.30 10.09 -18.66
CA LEU A 104 -2.41 11.06 -17.57
C LEU A 104 -2.97 10.40 -16.30
N CYS A 105 -4.00 9.56 -16.43
CA CYS A 105 -4.55 8.82 -15.29
C CYS A 105 -3.49 7.88 -14.67
N GLU A 106 -2.71 7.20 -15.50
CA GLU A 106 -1.58 6.39 -15.05
C GLU A 106 -0.61 7.22 -14.19
N VAL A 107 -0.14 8.36 -14.71
CA VAL A 107 0.80 9.23 -13.99
C VAL A 107 0.23 9.72 -12.66
N LEU A 108 -1.04 10.11 -12.63
CA LEU A 108 -1.71 10.56 -11.39
C LEU A 108 -1.79 9.46 -10.31
N LEU A 109 -1.85 8.18 -10.70
CA LEU A 109 -1.79 7.07 -9.74
C LEU A 109 -0.39 6.91 -9.13
N TRP A 110 0.66 7.31 -9.83
CA TRP A 110 2.03 7.27 -9.33
C TRP A 110 2.35 8.45 -8.40
N THR A 111 1.84 9.66 -8.71
CA THR A 111 2.08 10.85 -7.87
C THR A 111 1.41 10.75 -6.49
N ARG A 112 0.34 9.96 -6.36
CA ARG A 112 -0.37 9.73 -5.07
C ARG A 112 0.31 8.79 -4.08
N ILE A 113 1.44 8.16 -4.46
CA ILE A 113 2.14 7.19 -3.60
C ILE A 113 2.50 7.74 -2.21
N PRO A 114 3.06 8.96 -2.07
CA PRO A 114 3.46 9.47 -0.75
C PRO A 114 2.26 9.66 0.18
N GLU A 115 1.17 10.23 -0.33
CA GLU A 115 -0.07 10.45 0.43
C GLU A 115 -0.71 9.13 0.83
N ASP A 116 -0.81 8.17 -0.10
CA ASP A 116 -1.40 6.89 0.22
C ASP A 116 -0.59 6.12 1.26
N ARG A 117 0.75 6.21 1.23
CA ARG A 117 1.59 5.59 2.25
C ARG A 117 1.35 6.22 3.61
N ARG A 118 1.12 7.54 3.69
CA ARG A 118 0.75 8.21 4.96
C ARG A 118 -0.61 7.71 5.46
N ARG A 119 -1.62 7.60 4.58
CA ARG A 119 -2.95 7.09 4.94
C ARG A 119 -2.91 5.62 5.41
N ASP A 120 -2.15 4.77 4.74
CA ASP A 120 -1.97 3.37 5.15
C ASP A 120 -1.35 3.29 6.56
N ARG A 121 -0.40 4.17 6.88
CA ARG A 121 0.21 4.21 8.21
C ARG A 121 -0.75 4.73 9.28
N ALA A 122 -1.51 5.77 8.97
CA ALA A 122 -2.52 6.32 9.87
C ALA A 122 -3.54 5.24 10.28
N ILE A 123 -4.04 4.44 9.32
CA ILE A 123 -4.97 3.33 9.60
C ILE A 123 -4.39 2.34 10.63
N VAL A 124 -3.12 1.97 10.48
CA VAL A 124 -2.45 1.03 11.39
C VAL A 124 -2.17 1.67 12.74
N LEU A 125 -1.80 2.96 12.78
CA LEU A 125 -1.57 3.70 14.01
C LEU A 125 -2.87 3.88 14.81
N ASP A 126 -3.97 4.26 14.15
CA ASP A 126 -5.29 4.38 14.77
C ASP A 126 -5.75 3.03 15.35
N ALA A 127 -5.50 1.94 14.63
CA ALA A 127 -5.84 0.60 15.10
C ALA A 127 -4.96 0.13 16.26
N ALA A 128 -3.68 0.50 16.29
CA ALA A 128 -2.81 0.25 17.44
C ALA A 128 -3.33 1.02 18.66
N ASN A 129 -3.63 2.31 18.51
CA ASN A 129 -4.14 3.16 19.59
C ASN A 129 -5.50 2.73 20.12
N ALA A 130 -6.38 2.16 19.28
CA ALA A 130 -7.67 1.63 19.73
C ALA A 130 -7.55 0.38 20.64
N ARG A 131 -6.35 -0.19 20.78
CA ARG A 131 -6.05 -1.37 21.59
C ARG A 131 -5.25 -1.08 22.86
N LEU A 132 -4.80 0.16 23.04
CA LEU A 132 -4.09 0.64 24.23
C LEU A 132 -5.10 1.12 25.28
#